data_AF-A0A497PX50-F1
#
_entry.id   AF-A0A497PX50-F1
#
_cell.length_a   1.000
_cell.length_b   1.000
_cell.length_c   1.000
_cell.angle_alpha   90.00
_cell.angle_beta   90.00
_cell.angle_gamma   90.00
#
_symmetry.space_group_name_H-M   'P 1'
#
loop_
_entity.id
_entity.type
_entity.pdbx_description
1 polymer ?
#
loop_
_entity_poly.entity_id
_entity_poly.type
_entity_poly.pdbx_seq_one_letter_code
_entity_poly.pdbx_strand_id
1 'polypeptide(L)'
;MQIDFILTLFSQPLFILLVILLVVAVACARLALGPKGPKEIPLARRLRKMRSQIDKGREIELPPVRSRQEIVTEIFSSQMSTLGLTPSTEGGHVPVSYTPLSRFLRERGVSDEIASAILDGLMEEDTEDAVRNIIDVATATPEMQLGPKDIEKARELAVQEWKNLRGRDSE
;
A
#
# COMPACT_ATOMS: atom_id res chain seq x y z
N MET A 1 -51.66 -54.70 -6.94
CA MET A 1 -51.27 -54.98 -5.54
C MET A 1 -50.20 -54.06 -4.98
N GLN A 2 -48.99 -53.95 -5.55
CA GLN A 2 -47.98 -53.01 -5.00
C GLN A 2 -48.37 -51.53 -5.19
N ILE A 3 -48.99 -51.18 -6.32
CA ILE A 3 -49.42 -49.80 -6.62
C ILE A 3 -50.58 -49.37 -5.69
N ASP A 4 -51.51 -50.27 -5.41
CA ASP A 4 -52.66 -50.00 -4.54
C ASP A 4 -52.22 -49.76 -3.10
N PHE A 5 -51.21 -50.49 -2.63
CA PHE A 5 -50.63 -50.29 -1.30
C PHE A 5 -49.98 -48.91 -1.15
N ILE A 6 -49.25 -48.47 -2.19
CA ILE A 6 -48.66 -47.12 -2.24
C ILE A 6 -49.75 -46.06 -2.22
N LEU A 7 -50.80 -46.20 -3.02
CA LEU A 7 -51.93 -45.26 -3.07
C LEU A 7 -52.70 -45.18 -1.75
N THR A 8 -52.86 -46.30 -1.04
CA THR A 8 -53.47 -46.30 0.29
C THR A 8 -52.60 -45.62 1.34
N LEU A 9 -51.28 -45.74 1.25
CA LEU A 9 -50.34 -45.06 2.16
C LEU A 9 -50.43 -43.53 2.03
N PHE A 10 -50.57 -43.01 0.81
CA PHE A 10 -50.76 -41.58 0.55
C PHE A 10 -52.13 -41.05 0.99
N SER A 11 -53.13 -41.92 1.15
CA SER A 11 -54.47 -41.55 1.65
C SER A 11 -54.57 -41.59 3.18
N GLN A 12 -53.55 -42.08 3.89
CA GLN A 12 -53.57 -42.13 5.34
C GLN A 12 -53.35 -40.73 5.94
N PRO A 13 -54.25 -40.25 6.82
CA PRO A 13 -54.17 -38.89 7.37
C PRO A 13 -52.88 -38.67 8.17
N LEU A 14 -52.36 -39.72 8.82
CA LEU A 14 -51.08 -39.67 9.53
C LEU A 14 -49.88 -39.46 8.61
N PHE A 15 -49.89 -40.10 7.43
CA PHE A 15 -48.81 -39.96 6.45
C PHE A 15 -48.79 -38.54 5.86
N ILE A 16 -49.97 -37.98 5.53
CA ILE A 16 -50.10 -36.60 5.05
C ILE A 16 -49.59 -35.60 6.10
N LEU A 17 -49.96 -35.80 7.38
CA LEU A 17 -49.53 -34.91 8.47
C LEU A 17 -48.00 -34.94 8.65
N LEU A 18 -47.38 -36.12 8.54
CA LEU A 18 -45.92 -36.29 8.60
C LEU A 18 -45.22 -35.56 7.45
N VAL A 19 -45.74 -35.68 6.22
CA VAL A 19 -45.19 -34.97 5.05
C VAL A 19 -45.31 -33.46 5.21
N ILE A 20 -46.45 -32.94 5.69
CA ILE A 20 -46.63 -31.51 5.96
C ILE A 20 -45.62 -31.03 7.01
N LEU A 21 -45.44 -31.78 8.10
CA LEU A 21 -44.50 -31.44 9.16
C LEU A 21 -43.05 -31.43 8.65
N LEU A 22 -42.68 -32.38 7.78
CA LEU A 22 -41.38 -32.40 7.11
C LEU A 22 -41.18 -31.15 6.24
N VAL A 23 -42.18 -30.78 5.43
CA VAL A 23 -42.12 -29.60 4.57
C VAL A 23 -41.98 -28.32 5.41
N VAL A 24 -42.74 -28.20 6.49
CA VAL A 24 -42.66 -27.06 7.42
C VAL A 24 -41.30 -27.03 8.10
N ALA A 25 -40.78 -28.16 8.58
CA ALA A 25 -39.45 -28.23 9.20
C ALA A 25 -38.34 -27.81 8.23
N VAL A 26 -38.41 -28.25 6.97
CA VAL A 26 -37.46 -27.86 5.92
C VAL A 26 -37.59 -26.38 5.57
N ALA A 27 -38.81 -25.84 5.50
CA ALA A 27 -39.06 -24.42 5.26
C ALA A 27 -38.53 -23.55 6.42
N CYS A 28 -38.80 -23.94 7.67
CA CYS A 28 -38.27 -23.28 8.86
C CYS A 28 -36.74 -23.36 8.91
N ALA A 29 -36.14 -24.51 8.58
CA ALA A 29 -34.69 -24.65 8.50
C ALA A 29 -34.08 -23.76 7.41
N ARG A 30 -34.72 -23.67 6.23
CA ARG A 30 -34.31 -22.79 5.13
C ARG A 30 -34.42 -21.30 5.49
N LEU A 31 -35.44 -20.90 6.24
CA LEU A 31 -35.60 -19.52 6.71
C LEU A 31 -34.64 -19.19 7.87
N ALA A 32 -34.33 -20.15 8.74
CA ALA A 32 -33.34 -19.98 9.81
C ALA A 32 -31.91 -19.92 9.27
N LEU A 33 -31.63 -20.63 8.17
CA LEU A 33 -30.44 -20.47 7.36
C LEU A 33 -30.58 -19.22 6.48
N GLY A 34 -30.75 -18.05 7.12
CA GLY A 34 -30.79 -16.77 6.43
C GLY A 34 -29.62 -16.64 5.44
N PRO A 35 -29.79 -15.90 4.33
CA PRO A 35 -28.76 -15.76 3.33
C PRO A 35 -27.48 -15.32 4.03
N LYS A 36 -26.41 -16.12 3.89
CA LYS A 36 -25.07 -15.69 4.29
C LYS A 36 -24.81 -14.44 3.45
N GLY A 37 -25.02 -13.28 4.06
CA GLY A 37 -24.84 -12.00 3.41
C GLY A 37 -23.46 -11.94 2.76
N PRO A 38 -23.28 -11.09 1.73
CA PRO A 38 -21.99 -10.95 1.07
C PRO A 38 -20.91 -10.79 2.13
N LYS A 39 -19.86 -11.62 2.06
CA LYS A 39 -18.69 -11.55 2.95
C LYS A 39 -18.32 -10.08 3.09
N GLU A 40 -18.60 -9.49 4.26
CA GLU A 40 -18.30 -8.08 4.50
C GLU A 40 -16.82 -7.86 4.17
N ILE A 41 -16.56 -6.95 3.23
CA ILE A 41 -15.22 -6.50 2.89
C ILE A 41 -14.54 -6.13 4.22
N PRO A 42 -13.30 -6.58 4.49
CA PRO A 42 -12.67 -6.48 5.81
C PRO A 42 -12.65 -5.05 6.40
N LEU A 43 -12.73 -4.02 5.55
CA LEU A 43 -12.86 -2.61 5.93
C LEU A 43 -14.22 -2.27 6.57
N ALA A 44 -15.33 -2.77 6.02
CA ALA A 44 -16.68 -2.48 6.53
C ALA A 44 -16.88 -3.02 7.96
N ARG A 45 -16.36 -4.22 8.22
CA ARG A 45 -16.41 -4.85 9.55
C ARG A 45 -15.59 -4.08 10.58
N ARG A 46 -14.47 -3.45 10.17
CA ARG A 46 -13.63 -2.59 11.02
C ARG A 46 -14.32 -1.27 11.35
N LEU A 47 -14.88 -0.60 10.35
CA LEU A 47 -15.66 0.64 10.54
C LEU A 47 -16.84 0.43 11.49
N ARG A 48 -17.56 -0.70 11.36
CA ARG A 48 -18.68 -1.04 12.23
C ARG A 48 -18.25 -1.30 13.69
N LYS A 49 -17.09 -1.92 13.92
CA LYS A 49 -16.52 -2.10 15.25
C LYS A 49 -16.15 -0.76 15.90
N MET A 50 -15.48 0.14 15.16
CA MET A 50 -15.13 1.47 15.64
C MET A 50 -16.38 2.29 15.99
N ARG A 51 -17.42 2.27 15.13
CA ARG A 51 -18.71 2.89 15.44
C ARG A 51 -19.33 2.33 16.72
N SER A 52 -19.28 1.01 16.92
CA SER A 52 -19.82 0.38 18.13
C SER A 52 -19.03 0.70 19.40
N GLN A 53 -17.73 1.01 19.28
CA GLN A 53 -16.88 1.44 20.40
C GLN A 53 -17.20 2.89 20.79
N ILE A 54 -17.41 3.76 19.79
CA ILE A 54 -17.88 5.14 19.97
C ILE A 54 -19.25 5.16 20.66
N ASP A 55 -20.22 4.39 20.15
CA ASP A 55 -21.58 4.34 20.70
C ASP A 55 -21.62 3.81 22.15
N LYS A 56 -20.62 3.01 22.55
CA LYS A 56 -20.50 2.44 23.90
C LYS A 56 -19.59 3.25 24.83
N GLY A 57 -19.08 4.40 24.38
CA GLY A 57 -18.17 5.24 25.16
C GLY A 57 -16.86 4.55 25.53
N ARG A 58 -16.42 3.55 24.76
CA ARG A 58 -15.15 2.85 24.98
C ARG A 58 -14.05 3.53 24.17
N GLU A 59 -12.84 3.51 24.70
CA GLU A 59 -11.66 4.01 24.00
C GLU A 59 -11.51 3.32 22.64
N ILE A 60 -11.37 4.12 21.59
CA ILE A 60 -11.29 3.64 20.21
C ILE A 60 -9.85 3.14 20.01
N GLU A 61 -9.67 1.83 19.94
CA GLU A 61 -8.41 1.25 19.46
C GLU A 61 -8.27 1.58 17.97
N LEU A 62 -7.62 2.71 17.69
CA LEU A 62 -7.25 3.09 16.34
C LEU A 62 -6.32 2.01 15.79
N PRO A 63 -6.59 1.46 14.59
CA PRO A 63 -5.63 0.56 13.96
C PRO A 63 -4.30 1.31 13.82
N PRO A 64 -3.16 0.64 14.03
CA PRO A 64 -1.86 1.26 13.80
C PRO A 64 -1.85 1.75 12.36
N VAL A 65 -1.83 3.07 12.20
CA VAL A 65 -1.79 3.70 10.89
C VAL A 65 -0.37 3.45 10.38
N ARG A 66 -0.22 2.42 9.55
CA ARG A 66 1.06 2.10 8.93
C ARG A 66 1.52 3.31 8.15
N SER A 67 2.78 3.72 8.34
CA SER A 67 3.36 4.82 7.59
C SER A 67 3.39 4.44 6.09
N ARG A 68 3.41 5.44 5.21
CA ARG A 68 3.57 5.18 3.76
C ARG A 68 4.81 4.33 3.49
N GLN A 69 5.89 4.58 4.22
CA GLN A 69 7.14 3.83 4.12
C GLN A 69 6.96 2.36 4.55
N GLU A 70 6.23 2.06 5.61
CA GLU A 70 5.95 0.67 6.03
C GLU A 70 5.17 -0.10 4.95
N ILE A 71 4.17 0.53 4.35
CA ILE A 71 3.38 -0.08 3.27
C ILE A 71 4.26 -0.37 2.06
N VAL A 72 5.12 0.58 1.67
CA VAL A 72 6.03 0.42 0.53
C VAL A 72 7.08 -0.65 0.81
N THR A 73 7.67 -0.69 2.01
CA THR A 73 8.62 -1.72 2.43
C THR A 73 8.00 -3.12 2.38
N GLU A 74 6.75 -3.28 2.83
CA GLU A 74 6.03 -4.56 2.79
C GLU A 74 5.82 -5.03 1.34
N ILE A 75 5.39 -4.14 0.45
CA ILE A 75 5.20 -4.45 -0.97
C ILE A 75 6.54 -4.82 -1.64
N PHE A 76 7.59 -4.03 -1.40
CA PHE A 76 8.92 -4.28 -1.95
C PHE A 76 9.50 -5.61 -1.49
N SER A 77 9.42 -5.91 -0.19
CA SER A 77 9.89 -7.17 0.38
C SER A 77 9.12 -8.38 -0.17
N SER A 78 7.80 -8.24 -0.33
CA SER A 78 6.95 -9.26 -0.95
C SER A 78 7.34 -9.53 -2.40
N GLN A 79 7.62 -8.49 -3.19
CA GLN A 79 8.03 -8.64 -4.58
C GLN A 79 9.44 -9.23 -4.71
N MET A 80 10.40 -8.80 -3.90
CA MET A 80 11.75 -9.39 -3.88
C MET A 80 11.72 -10.86 -3.50
N SER A 81 10.95 -11.24 -2.48
CA SER A 81 10.80 -12.64 -2.09
C SER A 81 10.17 -13.48 -3.21
N THR A 82 9.22 -12.93 -3.96
CA THR A 82 8.60 -13.60 -5.12
C THR A 82 9.62 -13.85 -6.23
N LEU A 83 10.63 -12.98 -6.36
CA LEU A 83 11.72 -13.10 -7.33
C LEU A 83 12.93 -13.88 -6.78
N GLY A 84 12.86 -14.41 -5.55
CA GLY A 84 13.96 -15.16 -4.92
C GLY A 84 15.14 -14.28 -4.49
N LEU A 85 14.95 -12.97 -4.41
CA LEU A 85 15.97 -12.00 -3.99
C LEU A 85 15.80 -11.67 -2.50
N THR A 86 16.92 -11.48 -1.79
CA THR A 86 16.91 -11.02 -0.40
C THR A 86 17.05 -9.50 -0.37
N PRO A 87 16.13 -8.76 0.27
CA PRO A 87 16.28 -7.33 0.44
C PRO A 87 17.51 -7.05 1.32
N SER A 88 18.38 -6.13 0.87
CA SER A 88 19.55 -5.74 1.64
C SER A 88 19.10 -5.12 2.96
N THR A 89 19.63 -5.63 4.07
CA THR A 89 19.29 -5.23 5.45
C THR A 89 20.09 -4.01 5.92
N GLU A 90 20.89 -3.40 5.05
CA GLU A 90 21.63 -2.17 5.30
C GLU A 90 20.66 -0.98 5.36
N GLY A 91 19.96 -0.84 6.49
CA GLY A 91 19.24 0.38 6.83
C GLY A 91 17.73 0.28 7.01
N GLY A 92 17.14 -0.88 7.35
CA GLY A 92 15.78 -0.99 7.94
C GLY A 92 14.57 -0.46 7.14
N HIS A 93 14.79 0.27 6.06
CA HIS A 93 13.85 0.89 5.15
C HIS A 93 14.40 0.75 3.74
N VAL A 94 13.50 0.75 2.75
CA VAL A 94 13.81 0.59 1.32
C VAL A 94 15.08 1.35 0.94
N PRO A 95 16.02 0.75 0.19
CA PRO A 95 17.19 1.47 -0.29
C PRO A 95 16.69 2.67 -1.09
N VAL A 96 16.89 3.88 -0.56
CA VAL A 96 16.72 5.12 -1.31
C VAL A 96 17.65 4.96 -2.50
N SER A 97 17.11 4.93 -3.71
CA SER A 97 17.94 4.85 -4.91
C SER A 97 18.75 6.13 -4.98
N TYR A 98 19.96 6.11 -4.45
CA TYR A 98 20.86 7.26 -4.49
C TYR A 98 21.21 7.50 -5.95
N THR A 99 20.77 8.65 -6.45
CA THR A 99 21.25 9.19 -7.72
C THR A 99 22.76 9.49 -7.60
N PRO A 100 23.55 9.40 -8.68
CA PRO A 100 24.96 9.80 -8.69
C PRO A 100 25.29 11.12 -7.96
N LEU A 101 24.46 12.15 -8.08
CA LEU A 101 24.56 13.43 -7.41
C LEU A 101 24.29 13.30 -5.90
N SER A 102 23.19 12.68 -5.49
CA SER A 102 22.89 12.51 -4.06
C SER A 102 23.97 11.70 -3.34
N ARG A 103 24.50 10.67 -4.00
CA ARG A 103 25.66 9.92 -3.50
C ARG A 103 26.89 10.82 -3.36
N PHE A 104 27.20 11.61 -4.39
CA PHE A 104 28.34 12.53 -4.36
C PHE A 104 28.22 13.56 -3.23
N LEU A 105 27.03 14.14 -3.03
CA LEU A 105 26.77 15.11 -1.97
C LEU A 105 26.91 14.49 -0.59
N ARG A 106 26.37 13.29 -0.39
CA ARG A 106 26.47 12.55 0.88
C ARG A 106 27.91 12.16 1.23
N GLU A 107 28.71 11.75 0.25
CA GLU A 107 30.14 11.46 0.43
C GLU A 107 30.93 12.70 0.89
N ARG A 108 30.39 13.91 0.69
CA ARG A 108 30.95 15.18 1.16
C ARG A 108 30.28 15.74 2.42
N GLY A 109 29.45 14.92 3.09
CA GLY A 109 28.83 15.27 4.37
C GLY A 109 27.57 16.12 4.25
N VAL A 110 27.00 16.27 3.05
CA VAL A 110 25.68 16.89 2.88
C VAL A 110 24.62 15.96 3.44
N SER A 111 23.65 16.49 4.20
CA SER A 111 22.56 15.69 4.76
C SER A 111 21.64 15.15 3.67
N ASP A 112 21.03 13.99 3.92
CA ASP A 112 20.11 13.37 2.97
C ASP A 112 18.88 14.28 2.71
N GLU A 113 18.47 15.09 3.68
CA GLU A 113 17.38 16.08 3.53
C GLU A 113 17.75 17.19 2.54
N ILE A 114 18.97 17.75 2.64
CA ILE A 114 19.44 18.78 1.71
C ILE A 114 19.65 18.17 0.32
N ALA A 115 20.24 16.97 0.24
CA ALA A 115 20.42 16.27 -1.03
C ALA A 115 19.06 15.99 -1.71
N SER A 116 18.04 15.60 -0.95
CA SER A 116 16.67 15.41 -1.48
C SER A 116 16.06 16.72 -1.95
N ALA A 117 16.17 17.80 -1.17
CA ALA A 117 15.64 19.11 -1.55
C ALA A 117 16.29 19.65 -2.84
N ILE A 118 17.59 19.42 -3.02
CA ILE A 118 18.30 19.77 -4.26
C ILE A 118 17.73 18.95 -5.42
N LEU A 119 17.58 17.63 -5.27
CA LEU A 119 17.03 16.78 -6.33
C LEU A 119 15.60 17.18 -6.71
N ASP A 120 14.75 17.47 -5.74
CA ASP A 120 13.39 17.93 -5.98
C ASP A 120 13.38 19.24 -6.76
N GLY A 121 14.20 20.22 -6.36
CA GLY A 121 14.35 21.47 -7.09
C GLY A 121 14.88 21.27 -8.52
N LEU A 122 15.84 20.37 -8.72
CA LEU A 122 16.38 20.07 -10.04
C LEU A 122 15.31 19.51 -10.99
N MET A 123 14.34 18.75 -10.46
CA MET A 123 13.25 18.19 -11.26
C MET A 123 12.25 19.25 -11.74
N GLU A 124 12.09 20.35 -11.01
CA GLU A 124 11.14 21.42 -11.34
C GLU A 124 11.66 22.36 -12.43
N GLU A 125 12.97 22.41 -12.66
CA GLU A 125 13.59 23.38 -13.57
C GLU A 125 13.60 22.94 -15.04
N ASP A 126 13.38 23.89 -15.94
CA ASP A 126 13.28 23.67 -17.40
C ASP A 126 14.58 23.94 -18.17
N THR A 127 15.59 24.54 -17.52
CA THR A 127 16.82 24.97 -18.21
C THR A 127 18.07 24.46 -17.51
N GLU A 128 19.10 24.16 -18.30
CA GLU A 128 20.40 23.72 -17.77
C GLU A 128 21.03 24.79 -16.86
N ASP A 129 20.88 26.06 -17.20
CA ASP A 129 21.41 27.16 -16.39
C ASP A 129 20.71 27.27 -15.03
N ALA A 130 19.39 27.06 -14.98
CA ALA A 130 18.65 27.05 -13.71
C ALA A 130 19.06 25.86 -12.81
N VAL A 131 19.26 24.68 -13.41
CA VAL A 131 19.79 23.49 -12.72
C VAL A 131 21.16 23.78 -12.09
N ARG A 132 22.07 24.44 -12.82
CA ARG A 132 23.38 24.84 -12.26
C ARG A 132 23.22 25.86 -11.13
N ASN A 133 22.30 26.81 -11.28
CA ASN A 133 22.03 27.83 -10.26
C ASN A 133 21.50 27.24 -8.95
N ILE A 134 20.74 26.13 -8.97
CA ILE A 134 20.29 25.45 -7.74
C ILE A 134 21.48 25.01 -6.90
N ILE A 135 22.52 24.44 -7.52
CA ILE A 135 23.74 24.03 -6.83
C ILE A 135 24.48 25.25 -6.26
N ASP A 136 24.48 26.37 -6.98
CA ASP A 136 25.12 27.61 -6.53
C ASP A 136 24.41 28.21 -5.32
N VAL A 137 23.07 28.23 -5.34
CA VAL A 137 22.26 28.68 -4.22
C VAL A 137 22.43 27.74 -3.02
N ALA A 138 22.45 26.43 -3.25
CA ALA A 138 22.63 25.45 -2.18
C ALA A 138 24.02 25.57 -1.53
N THR A 139 25.07 25.77 -2.32
CA THR A 139 26.45 25.94 -1.83
C THR A 139 26.71 27.29 -1.16
N ALA A 140 25.84 28.28 -1.38
CA ALA A 140 25.84 29.53 -0.63
C ALA A 140 25.30 29.37 0.81
N THR A 141 24.68 28.23 1.13
CA THR A 141 24.20 27.97 2.50
C THR A 141 25.33 27.48 3.41
N PRO A 142 25.35 27.89 4.70
CA PRO A 142 26.41 27.48 5.65
C PRO A 142 26.48 25.96 5.89
N GLU A 143 25.39 25.26 5.61
CA GLU A 143 25.24 23.81 5.82
C GLU A 143 25.90 22.98 4.70
N MET A 144 26.24 23.60 3.56
CA MET A 144 26.82 22.94 2.40
C MET A 144 28.24 23.42 2.13
N GLN A 145 29.22 22.86 2.84
CA GLN A 145 30.63 23.21 2.68
C GLN A 145 31.29 22.35 1.59
N LEU A 146 31.05 22.71 0.33
CA LEU A 146 31.76 22.10 -0.80
C LEU A 146 32.97 22.94 -1.21
N GLY A 147 34.08 22.27 -1.51
CA GLY A 147 35.24 22.94 -2.12
C GLY A 147 34.93 23.37 -3.56
N PRO A 148 35.63 24.37 -4.12
CA PRO A 148 35.34 24.88 -5.46
C PRO A 148 35.40 23.82 -6.58
N LYS A 149 36.25 22.80 -6.43
CA LYS A 149 36.31 21.66 -7.36
C LYS A 149 35.09 20.73 -7.25
N ASP A 150 34.50 20.65 -6.07
CA ASP A 150 33.36 19.80 -5.80
C ASP A 150 32.06 20.45 -6.23
N ILE A 151 32.00 21.79 -6.18
CA ILE A 151 30.90 22.59 -6.73
C ILE A 151 30.79 22.34 -8.24
N GLU A 152 31.90 22.44 -8.97
CA GLU A 152 31.89 22.17 -10.43
C GLU A 152 31.44 20.74 -10.73
N LYS A 153 31.95 19.76 -9.98
CA LYS A 153 31.54 18.37 -10.15
C LYS A 153 30.07 18.13 -9.80
N ALA A 154 29.55 18.82 -8.77
CA ALA A 154 28.13 18.78 -8.41
C ALA A 154 27.25 19.39 -9.52
N ARG A 155 27.67 20.51 -10.14
CA ARG A 155 26.98 21.11 -11.29
C ARG A 155 26.91 20.15 -12.47
N GLU A 156 28.03 19.51 -12.82
CA GLU A 156 28.08 18.53 -13.92
C GLU A 156 27.14 17.35 -13.66
N LEU A 157 27.18 16.79 -12.44
CA LEU A 157 26.31 15.68 -12.04
C LEU A 157 24.84 16.09 -12.03
N ALA A 158 24.51 17.29 -11.57
CA ALA A 158 23.14 17.81 -11.57
C ALA A 158 22.56 17.96 -12.98
N VAL A 159 23.34 18.52 -13.90
CA VAL A 159 22.96 18.62 -15.32
C VAL A 159 22.79 17.24 -15.94
N GLN A 160 23.69 16.31 -15.65
CA GLN A 160 23.63 14.95 -16.19
C GLN A 160 22.39 14.21 -15.70
N GLU A 161 22.04 14.33 -14.42
CA GLU A 161 20.83 13.74 -13.87
C GLU A 161 19.56 14.35 -14.44
N TRP A 162 19.50 15.68 -14.52
CA TRP A 162 18.38 16.39 -15.12
C TRP A 162 18.15 15.95 -16.59
N LYS A 163 19.22 15.82 -17.39
CA LYS A 163 19.14 15.30 -18.76
C LYS A 163 18.65 13.86 -18.81
N ASN A 164 19.15 13.00 -17.92
CA ASN A 164 18.74 11.60 -17.86
C ASN A 164 17.26 11.42 -17.47
N LEU A 165 16.76 12.28 -16.58
CA LEU A 165 15.36 12.26 -16.15
C LEU A 165 14.44 12.74 -17.28
N ARG A 166 14.74 13.87 -17.93
CA ARG A 166 13.92 14.38 -19.04
C ARG A 166 14.03 13.55 -20.30
N GLY A 167 15.18 12.91 -20.56
CA GLY A 167 15.35 11.99 -21.68
C GLY A 167 14.44 10.76 -21.59
N ARG A 168 14.03 10.35 -20.38
CA ARG A 168 13.07 9.25 -20.15
C ARG A 168 11.62 9.63 -20.42
N ASP A 169 11.24 10.90 -20.30
CA ASP A 169 9.86 11.36 -20.56
C ASP A 169 9.55 11.49 -22.06
N SER A 170 10.57 11.35 -22.91
CA SER A 170 10.48 11.41 -24.38
C SER A 170 10.45 10.05 -25.09
N GLU A 171 10.41 8.94 -24.36
CA GLU A 171 10.15 7.57 -24.88
C GLU A 171 8.75 7.07 -24.48
#